data_AF-A0A2S8ZY33-F1
#
_entry.id   AF-A0A2S8ZY33-F1
#
_cell.length_a   1.000
_cell.length_b   1.000
_cell.length_c   1.000
_cell.angle_alpha   90.00
_cell.angle_beta   90.00
_cell.angle_gamma   90.00
#
_symmetry.space_group_name_H-M   'P 1'
#
loop_
_entity.id
_entity.type
_entity.pdbx_description
1 polymer ?
#
loop_
_entity_poly.entity_id
_entity_poly.type
_entity_poly.pdbx_seq_one_letter_code
_entity_poly.pdbx_strand_id
1 'polypeptide(L)'
;MTDIFKIILDQINKYGITGILGCLLYIIYKIITASSTKWSVREQSYITLLQNLGTWNNSLSDRLSYYQEPGSWYRDDPNAASFKENCVKGEAAYQNIRDHISISRIFLSDSAKNALEELLSTHWYIAEHDAVCTADYLNKTSQLVQTTYDILLVEAKSDFSRSRKLKFVQKLLEKNT
;
A
#
# COMPACT_ATOMS: atom_id res chain seq x y z
N MET A 1 2.31 -39.31 18.23
CA MET A 1 2.45 -38.43 19.42
C MET A 1 3.65 -38.82 20.30
N THR A 2 4.00 -40.11 20.39
CA THR A 2 5.11 -40.65 21.19
C THR A 2 6.52 -40.35 20.65
N ASP A 3 6.70 -40.16 19.35
CA ASP A 3 8.05 -39.94 18.77
C ASP A 3 8.61 -38.54 19.00
N ILE A 4 7.75 -37.51 19.01
CA ILE A 4 8.16 -36.13 19.31
C ILE A 4 8.65 -36.04 20.76
N PHE A 5 7.95 -36.70 21.70
CA PHE A 5 8.34 -36.73 23.10
C PHE A 5 9.70 -37.41 23.32
N LYS A 6 10.00 -38.49 22.60
CA LYS A 6 11.32 -39.16 22.66
C LYS A 6 12.44 -38.27 22.13
N ILE A 7 12.21 -37.54 21.02
CA ILE A 7 13.19 -36.62 20.44
C ILE A 7 13.48 -35.46 21.40
N ILE A 8 12.43 -34.91 22.03
CA ILE A 8 12.58 -33.84 23.02
C ILE A 8 13.35 -34.35 24.25
N LEU A 9 13.05 -35.55 24.76
CA LEU A 9 13.78 -36.15 25.89
C LEU A 9 15.26 -36.44 25.58
N ASP A 10 15.58 -36.92 24.38
CA ASP A 10 16.97 -37.17 23.96
C ASP A 10 17.77 -35.87 23.83
N GLN A 11 17.13 -34.83 23.30
CA GLN A 11 17.72 -33.49 23.23
C GLN A 11 17.94 -32.91 24.63
N ILE A 12 16.99 -33.08 25.56
CA ILE A 12 17.09 -32.57 26.95
C ILE A 12 18.27 -33.24 27.65
N ASN A 13 18.45 -34.55 27.44
CA ASN A 13 19.58 -35.30 28.02
C ASN A 13 20.93 -34.91 27.41
N LYS A 14 21.01 -34.56 26.13
CA LYS A 14 22.27 -34.18 25.46
C LYS A 14 22.73 -32.75 25.75
N TYR A 15 21.80 -31.80 25.78
CA TYR A 15 22.12 -30.36 25.83
C TYR A 15 21.68 -29.67 27.12
N GLY A 16 21.00 -30.39 28.01
CA GLY A 16 20.33 -29.83 29.18
C GLY A 16 19.08 -29.01 28.81
N ILE A 17 18.20 -28.83 29.79
CA ILE A 17 16.98 -28.01 29.65
C ILE A 17 17.32 -26.57 29.23
N THR A 18 18.44 -26.04 29.72
CA THR A 18 18.94 -24.69 29.41
C THR A 18 19.38 -24.52 27.95
N GLY A 19 20.04 -25.52 27.36
CA GLY A 19 20.43 -25.48 25.94
C GLY A 19 19.24 -25.45 24.99
N ILE A 20 18.20 -26.24 25.29
CA ILE A 20 16.96 -26.26 24.50
C ILE A 20 16.19 -24.96 24.65
N LEU A 21 16.08 -24.41 25.87
CA LEU A 21 15.47 -23.11 26.10
C LEU A 21 16.18 -22.01 25.32
N GLY A 22 17.51 -22.01 25.30
CA GLY A 22 18.32 -21.08 24.50
C GLY A 22 18.04 -21.19 23.00
N CYS A 23 17.99 -22.42 22.45
CA CYS A 23 17.66 -22.65 21.04
C CYS A 23 16.23 -22.21 20.69
N LEU A 24 15.24 -22.51 21.55
CA LEU A 24 13.85 -22.08 21.34
C LEU A 24 13.72 -20.56 21.36
N LEU A 25 14.37 -19.88 22.31
CA LEU A 25 14.40 -18.42 22.37
C LEU A 25 15.04 -17.82 21.12
N TYR A 26 16.14 -18.40 20.63
CA TYR A 26 16.79 -17.95 19.41
C TYR A 26 15.90 -18.11 18.16
N ILE A 27 15.20 -19.24 18.04
CA ILE A 27 14.25 -19.47 16.94
C ILE A 27 13.11 -18.47 17.00
N ILE A 28 12.52 -18.26 18.18
CA ILE A 28 11.44 -17.28 18.39
C ILE A 28 11.93 -15.87 18.01
N TYR A 29 13.12 -15.48 18.45
CA TYR A 29 13.74 -14.20 18.08
C TYR A 29 13.92 -14.05 16.56
N LYS A 30 14.40 -15.09 15.87
CA LYS A 30 14.54 -15.09 14.40
C LYS A 30 13.19 -14.96 13.69
N ILE A 31 12.15 -15.63 14.18
CA ILE A 31 10.78 -15.53 13.63
C ILE A 31 10.24 -14.11 13.81
N ILE A 32 10.43 -13.52 14.99
CA ILE A 32 9.95 -12.16 15.30
C ILE A 32 10.67 -11.11 14.43
N THR A 33 11.99 -11.19 14.32
CA THR A 33 12.77 -10.27 13.48
C THR A 33 12.41 -10.38 12.01
N ALA A 34 12.30 -11.61 11.47
CA ALA A 34 11.87 -11.82 10.08
C ALA A 34 10.43 -11.32 9.82
N SER A 35 9.53 -11.49 10.78
CA SER A 35 8.17 -10.94 10.72
C SER A 35 8.19 -9.41 10.67
N SER A 36 9.00 -8.78 11.54
CA SER A 36 9.16 -7.32 11.61
C SER A 36 9.66 -6.71 10.30
N THR A 37 10.64 -7.33 9.63
CA THR A 37 11.13 -6.89 8.31
C THR A 37 10.05 -6.98 7.24
N LYS A 38 9.30 -8.09 7.17
CA LYS A 38 8.19 -8.23 6.21
C LYS A 38 7.10 -7.19 6.43
N TRP A 39 6.82 -6.85 7.70
CA TRP A 39 5.91 -5.76 8.04
C TRP A 39 6.41 -4.43 7.51
N SER A 40 7.69 -4.09 7.70
CA SER A 40 8.24 -2.83 7.19
C SER A 40 8.08 -2.68 5.67
N VAL A 41 8.26 -3.75 4.90
CA VAL A 41 8.10 -3.73 3.44
C VAL A 41 6.63 -3.53 3.05
N ARG A 42 5.71 -4.22 3.75
CA ARG A 42 4.27 -4.05 3.58
C ARG A 42 3.82 -2.62 3.89
N GLU A 43 4.32 -2.04 4.98
CA GLU A 43 4.02 -0.65 5.35
C GLU A 43 4.47 0.33 4.26
N GLN A 44 5.68 0.14 3.72
CA GLN A 44 6.21 0.95 2.63
C GLN A 44 5.36 0.83 1.36
N SER A 45 4.90 -0.37 1.02
CA SER A 45 4.02 -0.60 -0.14
C SER A 45 2.71 0.18 -0.03
N TYR A 46 2.04 0.18 1.12
CA TYR A 46 0.85 1.00 1.33
C TYR A 46 1.14 2.50 1.20
N ILE A 47 2.24 2.98 1.81
CA ILE A 47 2.62 4.40 1.76
C ILE A 47 2.82 4.83 0.31
N THR A 48 3.58 4.07 -0.47
CA THR A 48 3.84 4.39 -1.88
C THR A 48 2.56 4.39 -2.70
N LEU A 49 1.68 3.40 -2.54
CA LEU A 49 0.40 3.36 -3.28
C LEU A 49 -0.51 4.54 -2.89
N LEU A 50 -0.69 4.81 -1.60
CA LEU A 50 -1.54 5.90 -1.12
C LEU A 50 -1.00 7.27 -1.54
N GLN A 51 0.32 7.47 -1.51
CA GLN A 51 0.93 8.72 -1.98
C GLN A 51 0.69 8.96 -3.47
N ASN A 52 0.85 7.93 -4.30
CA ASN A 52 0.61 8.07 -5.74
C ASN A 52 -0.88 8.24 -6.05
N LEU A 53 -1.78 7.50 -5.38
CA LEU A 53 -3.22 7.67 -5.54
C LEU A 53 -3.68 9.09 -5.13
N GLY A 54 -3.17 9.60 -4.00
CA GLY A 54 -3.45 10.97 -3.57
C GLY A 54 -2.90 12.01 -4.55
N THR A 55 -1.69 11.81 -5.07
CA THR A 55 -1.09 12.70 -6.08
C THR A 55 -1.90 12.71 -7.37
N TRP A 56 -2.35 11.54 -7.83
CA TRP A 56 -3.17 11.41 -9.02
C TRP A 56 -4.52 12.08 -8.82
N ASN A 57 -5.19 11.86 -7.68
CA ASN A 57 -6.47 12.50 -7.39
C ASN A 57 -6.36 14.03 -7.32
N ASN A 58 -5.31 14.55 -6.68
CA ASN A 58 -5.05 15.99 -6.62
C ASN A 58 -4.84 16.57 -8.02
N SER A 59 -4.09 15.89 -8.89
CA SER A 59 -3.92 16.30 -10.29
C SER A 59 -5.25 16.34 -11.05
N LEU A 60 -6.10 15.32 -10.88
CA LEU A 60 -7.41 15.26 -11.53
C LEU A 60 -8.34 16.38 -11.04
N SER A 61 -8.40 16.61 -9.73
CA SER A 61 -9.22 17.65 -9.11
C SER A 61 -8.77 19.05 -9.52
N ASP A 62 -7.46 19.30 -9.55
CA ASP A 62 -6.90 20.56 -10.02
C ASP A 62 -7.32 20.81 -11.46
N ARG A 63 -7.06 19.86 -12.37
CA ARG A 63 -7.45 19.95 -13.78
C ARG A 63 -8.95 20.12 -13.97
N LEU A 64 -9.79 19.48 -13.14
CA LEU A 64 -11.25 19.60 -13.25
C LEU A 64 -11.71 21.03 -12.99
N SER A 65 -11.10 21.73 -12.02
CA SER A 65 -11.45 23.12 -11.71
C SER A 65 -11.26 24.06 -12.90
N TYR A 66 -10.24 23.82 -13.74
CA TYR A 66 -10.03 24.59 -14.98
C TYR A 66 -11.19 24.46 -15.97
N TYR A 67 -11.87 23.31 -16.01
CA TYR A 67 -12.99 23.08 -16.92
C TYR A 67 -14.34 23.51 -16.35
N GLN A 68 -14.41 23.86 -15.06
CA GLN A 68 -15.62 24.37 -14.42
C GLN A 68 -15.81 25.88 -14.64
N GLU A 69 -14.74 26.63 -14.96
CA GLU A 69 -14.83 28.06 -15.23
C GLU A 69 -15.19 28.36 -16.71
N PRO A 70 -16.32 29.05 -16.99
CA PRO A 70 -16.68 29.44 -18.35
C PRO A 70 -15.63 30.38 -18.97
N GLY A 71 -15.08 30.03 -20.14
CA GLY A 71 -14.13 30.88 -20.89
C GLY A 71 -12.65 30.70 -20.50
N SER A 72 -12.31 29.72 -19.67
CA SER A 72 -10.96 29.45 -19.18
C SER A 72 -9.95 28.98 -20.23
N TRP A 73 -10.41 28.49 -21.40
CA TRP A 73 -9.54 27.97 -22.47
C TRP A 73 -8.72 29.07 -23.19
N TYR A 74 -9.05 30.35 -22.99
CA TYR A 74 -8.52 31.47 -23.79
C TYR A 74 -7.80 32.54 -22.96
N ARG A 75 -7.40 32.24 -21.73
CA ARG A 75 -6.52 33.12 -20.96
C ARG A 75 -5.07 32.64 -21.11
N ASP A 76 -4.19 33.55 -21.54
CA ASP A 76 -2.74 33.46 -21.30
C ASP A 76 -2.49 33.58 -19.79
N ASP A 77 -2.97 32.61 -19.04
CA ASP A 77 -3.01 32.62 -17.59
C ASP A 77 -1.70 32.01 -17.06
N PRO A 78 -0.97 32.65 -16.12
CA PRO A 78 0.14 32.02 -15.37
C PRO A 78 -0.20 30.63 -14.79
N ASN A 79 -1.48 30.31 -14.64
CA ASN A 79 -2.01 29.00 -14.27
C ASN A 79 -1.78 27.89 -15.31
N ALA A 80 -1.53 28.20 -16.59
CA ALA A 80 -1.26 27.19 -17.63
C ALA A 80 0.03 26.38 -17.37
N ALA A 81 1.03 27.00 -16.75
CA ALA A 81 2.25 26.31 -16.33
C ALA A 81 1.97 25.30 -15.21
N SER A 82 1.15 25.69 -14.23
CA SER A 82 0.72 24.84 -13.12
C SER A 82 -0.14 23.66 -13.61
N PHE A 83 -1.06 23.90 -14.55
CA PHE A 83 -1.86 22.86 -15.19
C PHE A 83 -0.99 21.78 -15.86
N LYS A 84 0.01 22.21 -16.65
CA LYS A 84 0.91 21.28 -17.34
C LYS A 84 1.77 20.50 -16.35
N GLU A 85 2.27 21.14 -15.31
CA GLU A 85 3.02 20.48 -14.24
C GLU A 85 2.18 19.43 -13.52
N ASN A 86 0.92 19.77 -13.19
CA ASN A 86 0.01 18.86 -12.51
C ASN A 86 -0.40 17.70 -13.41
N CYS A 87 -0.53 17.89 -14.73
CA CYS A 87 -0.70 16.79 -15.68
C CYS A 87 0.47 15.81 -15.62
N VAL A 88 1.72 16.32 -15.65
CA VAL A 88 2.92 15.48 -15.58
C VAL A 88 3.01 14.73 -14.25
N LYS A 89 2.69 15.37 -13.13
CA LYS A 89 2.64 14.72 -11.80
C LYS A 89 1.59 13.61 -11.74
N GLY A 90 0.40 13.86 -12.29
CA GLY A 90 -0.67 12.86 -12.34
C GLY A 90 -0.29 11.65 -13.17
N GLU A 91 0.31 11.86 -14.34
CA GLU A 91 0.79 10.79 -15.21
C GLU A 91 1.90 9.96 -14.54
N ALA A 92 2.88 10.63 -13.94
CA ALA A 92 3.94 9.95 -13.19
C ALA A 92 3.38 9.12 -12.02
N ALA A 93 2.39 9.65 -11.30
CA ALA A 93 1.73 8.93 -10.22
C ALA A 93 0.97 7.69 -10.72
N TYR A 94 0.26 7.80 -11.85
CA TYR A 94 -0.39 6.67 -12.52
C TYR A 94 0.61 5.58 -12.92
N GLN A 95 1.72 5.94 -13.59
CA GLN A 95 2.75 4.98 -13.97
C GLN A 95 3.38 4.30 -12.74
N ASN A 96 3.66 5.07 -11.68
CA ASN A 96 4.18 4.50 -10.44
C ASN A 96 3.22 3.48 -9.80
N ILE A 97 1.91 3.72 -9.83
CA ILE A 97 0.90 2.76 -9.36
C ILE A 97 0.97 1.47 -10.20
N ARG A 98 1.01 1.62 -11.53
CA ARG A 98 1.09 0.49 -12.46
C ARG A 98 2.33 -0.36 -12.24
N ASP A 99 3.48 0.27 -12.00
CA ASP A 99 4.74 -0.45 -11.75
C ASP A 99 4.72 -1.16 -10.39
N HIS A 100 4.17 -0.51 -9.36
CA HIS A 100 4.18 -1.01 -7.99
C HIS A 100 3.09 -2.05 -7.71
N ILE A 101 2.07 -2.18 -8.56
CA ILE A 101 0.96 -3.13 -8.33
C ILE A 101 1.47 -4.57 -8.24
N SER A 102 2.44 -4.95 -9.08
CA SER A 102 2.97 -6.31 -9.17
C SER A 102 3.58 -6.78 -7.85
N ILE A 103 4.41 -5.93 -7.25
CA ILE A 103 5.07 -6.19 -5.96
C ILE A 103 4.07 -6.08 -4.81
N SER A 104 3.19 -5.08 -4.86
CA SER A 104 2.24 -4.79 -3.78
C SER A 104 1.18 -5.88 -3.62
N ARG A 105 0.80 -6.57 -4.71
CA ARG A 105 -0.16 -7.71 -4.70
C ARG A 105 0.17 -8.79 -3.66
N ILE A 106 1.44 -8.95 -3.30
CA ILE A 106 1.85 -9.97 -2.32
C ILE A 106 1.34 -9.62 -0.91
N PHE A 107 1.12 -8.33 -0.63
CA PHE A 107 0.82 -7.82 0.70
C PHE A 107 -0.63 -7.34 0.88
N LEU A 108 -1.35 -7.13 -0.22
CA LEU A 108 -2.71 -6.63 -0.22
C LEU A 108 -3.74 -7.74 0.00
N SER A 109 -4.89 -7.40 0.58
CA SER A 109 -6.07 -8.26 0.55
C SER A 109 -6.63 -8.38 -0.87
N ASP A 110 -7.47 -9.39 -1.12
CA ASP A 110 -8.11 -9.54 -2.43
C ASP A 110 -9.04 -8.37 -2.74
N SER A 111 -9.65 -7.74 -1.73
CA SER A 111 -10.46 -6.52 -1.92
C SER A 111 -9.63 -5.36 -2.45
N ALA A 112 -8.45 -5.08 -1.88
CA ALA A 112 -7.60 -3.99 -2.34
C ALA A 112 -6.93 -4.29 -3.68
N LYS A 113 -6.59 -5.57 -3.95
CA LYS A 113 -6.11 -5.99 -5.27
C LYS A 113 -7.16 -5.73 -6.34
N ASN A 114 -8.38 -6.20 -6.12
CA ASN A 114 -9.48 -6.03 -7.07
C ASN A 114 -9.75 -4.55 -7.31
N ALA A 115 -9.76 -3.71 -6.26
CA ALA A 115 -9.96 -2.26 -6.40
C ALA A 115 -8.85 -1.57 -7.22
N LEU A 116 -7.60 -2.04 -7.14
CA LEU A 116 -6.49 -1.52 -7.96
C LEU A 116 -6.58 -2.02 -9.41
N GLU A 117 -6.95 -3.28 -9.63
CA GLU A 117 -7.14 -3.82 -10.98
C GLU A 117 -8.34 -3.18 -11.69
N GLU A 118 -9.43 -2.96 -10.96
CA GLU A 118 -10.60 -2.24 -11.42
C GLU A 118 -10.26 -0.78 -11.73
N LEU A 119 -9.46 -0.12 -10.89
CA LEU A 119 -8.96 1.23 -11.17
C LEU A 119 -8.23 1.30 -12.52
N LEU A 120 -7.27 0.40 -12.77
CA LEU A 120 -6.47 0.42 -14.00
C LEU A 120 -7.30 0.08 -15.25
N SER A 121 -8.18 -0.92 -15.15
CA SER A 121 -9.02 -1.34 -16.28
C SER A 121 -10.13 -0.32 -16.60
N THR A 122 -10.79 0.20 -15.57
CA THR A 122 -11.88 1.17 -15.72
C THR A 122 -11.35 2.55 -16.11
N HIS A 123 -10.18 2.96 -15.63
CA HIS A 123 -9.52 4.19 -16.10
C HIS A 123 -9.32 4.19 -17.62
N TRP A 124 -8.80 3.09 -18.17
CA TRP A 124 -8.64 2.94 -19.61
C TRP A 124 -9.99 3.00 -20.34
N TYR A 125 -11.01 2.30 -19.83
CA TYR A 125 -12.35 2.34 -20.41
C TYR A 125 -12.98 3.74 -20.38
N ILE A 126 -12.80 4.48 -19.29
CA ILE A 126 -13.29 5.86 -19.17
C ILE A 126 -12.62 6.76 -20.20
N ALA A 127 -11.30 6.61 -20.38
CA ALA A 127 -10.53 7.40 -21.34
C ALA A 127 -10.96 7.17 -22.80
N GLU A 128 -11.24 5.92 -23.18
CA GLU A 128 -11.49 5.55 -24.57
C GLU A 128 -12.97 5.56 -24.98
N HIS A 129 -13.89 5.31 -24.03
CA HIS A 129 -15.26 4.94 -24.39
C HIS A 129 -16.36 5.63 -23.55
N ASP A 130 -16.14 5.86 -22.26
CA ASP A 130 -17.23 6.29 -21.37
C ASP A 130 -17.33 7.81 -21.19
N ALA A 131 -16.22 8.53 -21.30
CA ALA A 131 -16.21 9.98 -21.07
C ALA A 131 -16.76 10.75 -22.28
N VAL A 132 -17.79 11.56 -22.05
CA VAL A 132 -18.38 12.41 -23.11
C VAL A 132 -17.50 13.63 -23.41
N CYS A 133 -16.77 14.12 -22.41
CA CYS A 133 -15.85 15.25 -22.52
C CYS A 133 -14.74 15.17 -21.46
N THR A 134 -13.75 16.07 -21.55
CA THR A 134 -12.62 16.10 -20.60
C THR A 134 -13.05 16.28 -19.15
N ALA A 135 -14.05 17.13 -18.88
CA ALA A 135 -14.56 17.32 -17.52
C ALA A 135 -15.21 16.04 -16.97
N ASP A 136 -15.97 15.32 -17.81
CA ASP A 136 -16.59 14.04 -17.44
C ASP A 136 -15.52 12.97 -17.16
N TYR A 137 -14.50 12.87 -18.02
CA TYR A 137 -13.33 12.00 -17.80
C TYR A 137 -12.66 12.28 -16.45
N LEU A 138 -12.36 13.54 -16.16
CA LEU A 138 -11.65 13.94 -14.93
C LEU A 138 -12.49 13.63 -13.68
N ASN A 139 -13.79 13.90 -13.72
CA ASN A 139 -14.69 13.65 -12.61
C ASN A 139 -14.86 12.14 -12.33
N LYS A 140 -15.18 11.35 -13.36
CA LYS A 140 -15.33 9.89 -13.23
C LYS A 140 -14.04 9.22 -12.75
N THR A 141 -12.90 9.61 -13.33
CA THR A 141 -11.59 9.07 -12.93
C THR A 141 -11.25 9.47 -11.50
N SER A 142 -11.53 10.72 -11.08
CA SER A 142 -11.28 11.17 -9.71
C SER A 142 -12.09 10.38 -8.68
N GLN A 143 -13.37 10.13 -8.96
CA GLN A 143 -14.23 9.30 -8.11
C GLN A 143 -13.70 7.87 -7.97
N LEU A 144 -13.25 7.28 -9.07
CA LEU A 144 -12.66 5.94 -9.07
C LEU A 144 -11.36 5.90 -8.25
N VAL A 145 -10.44 6.85 -8.48
CA VAL A 145 -9.19 6.97 -7.72
C VAL A 145 -9.46 7.16 -6.23
N GLN A 146 -10.42 8.01 -5.87
CA GLN A 146 -10.80 8.25 -4.46
C GLN A 146 -11.36 6.98 -3.80
N THR A 147 -12.22 6.24 -4.52
CA THR A 147 -12.79 4.97 -4.02
C THR A 147 -11.68 3.95 -3.74
N THR A 148 -10.74 3.78 -4.67
CA THR A 148 -9.59 2.88 -4.50
C THR A 148 -8.68 3.35 -3.36
N TYR A 149 -8.46 4.65 -3.22
CA TYR A 149 -7.71 5.23 -2.11
C TYR A 149 -8.34 4.89 -0.76
N ASP A 150 -9.65 5.04 -0.62
CA ASP A 150 -10.35 4.78 0.65
C ASP A 150 -10.29 3.30 1.04
N ILE A 151 -10.45 2.40 0.08
CA ILE A 151 -10.31 0.94 0.30
C ILE A 151 -8.89 0.62 0.82
N LEU A 152 -7.85 1.13 0.15
CA LEU A 152 -6.46 0.94 0.56
C LEU A 152 -6.17 1.58 1.93
N LEU A 153 -6.74 2.75 2.21
CA LEU A 153 -6.53 3.44 3.47
C LEU A 153 -7.16 2.69 4.65
N VAL A 154 -8.35 2.14 4.47
CA VAL A 154 -9.02 1.30 5.49
C VAL A 154 -8.18 0.06 5.79
N GLU A 155 -7.70 -0.62 4.75
CA GLU A 155 -6.84 -1.79 4.90
C GLU A 155 -5.52 -1.43 5.61
N ALA A 156 -4.84 -0.39 5.12
CA ALA A 156 -3.58 0.07 5.70
C ALA A 156 -3.75 0.43 7.20
N LYS A 157 -4.82 1.12 7.58
CA LYS A 157 -5.12 1.42 9.00
C LYS A 157 -5.31 0.16 9.83
N SER A 158 -6.05 -0.82 9.33
CA SER A 158 -6.26 -2.12 9.98
C SER A 158 -4.92 -2.82 10.21
N ASP A 159 -4.06 -2.83 9.19
CA ASP A 159 -2.77 -3.52 9.23
C ASP A 159 -1.71 -2.81 10.07
N PHE A 160 -1.64 -1.48 10.03
CA PHE A 160 -0.75 -0.69 10.89
C PHE A 160 -1.08 -0.87 12.37
N SER A 161 -2.36 -1.01 12.72
CA SER A 161 -2.78 -1.28 14.10
C SER A 161 -2.24 -2.62 14.62
N ARG A 162 -2.13 -3.63 13.74
CA ARG A 162 -1.56 -4.95 14.03
C ARG A 162 -0.03 -4.89 14.12
N SER A 163 0.62 -4.21 13.18
CA SER A 163 2.07 -3.99 13.19
C SER A 163 2.56 -3.28 14.46
N ARG A 164 1.86 -2.23 14.92
CA ARG A 164 2.23 -1.50 16.14
C ARG A 164 2.23 -2.40 17.39
N LYS A 165 1.26 -3.33 17.48
CA LYS A 165 1.21 -4.33 18.57
C LYS A 165 2.42 -5.28 18.51
N LEU A 166 2.82 -5.73 17.31
CA LEU A 166 3.99 -6.59 17.13
C LEU A 166 5.31 -5.87 17.46
N LYS A 167 5.48 -4.61 17.00
CA LYS A 167 6.65 -3.77 17.34
C LYS A 167 6.76 -3.54 18.85
N PHE A 168 5.62 -3.41 19.55
CA PHE A 168 5.61 -3.31 21.01
C PHE A 168 6.07 -4.60 21.70
N VAL A 169 5.59 -5.77 21.25
CA VAL A 169 6.05 -7.08 21.76
C VAL A 169 7.55 -7.27 21.52
N GLN A 170 8.05 -6.90 20.34
CA GLN A 170 9.49 -6.97 20.03
C GLN A 170 10.31 -6.13 21.01
N LYS A 171 9.92 -4.87 21.25
CA LYS A 171 10.60 -4.00 22.23
C LYS A 171 10.58 -4.54 23.66
N LEU A 172 9.51 -5.23 24.05
CA LEU A 172 9.44 -5.88 25.37
C LEU A 172 10.40 -7.06 25.47
N LEU A 173 10.57 -7.82 24.40
CA LEU A 173 11.53 -8.93 24.37
C LEU A 173 12.97 -8.43 24.40
N GLU A 174 13.29 -7.40 23.62
CA GLU A 174 14.64 -6.80 23.57
C GLU A 174 15.07 -6.15 24.90
N LYS A 175 14.13 -5.73 25.76
CA LYS A 175 14.44 -5.21 27.10
C LYS A 175 14.63 -6.29 28.17
N ASN A 176 14.19 -7.51 27.91
CA ASN A 176 14.18 -8.62 28.88
C ASN A 176 15.17 -9.74 28.53
N THR A 177 15.92 -9.61 27.43
CA THR A 177 17.12 -10.38 27.07
C THR A 177 18.36 -9.57 27.36
#